data_AF-A0A958H739-F1
#
_entry.id   AF-A0A958H739-F1
#
_cell.length_a   1.000
_cell.length_b   1.000
_cell.length_c   1.000
_cell.angle_alpha   90.00
_cell.angle_beta   90.00
_cell.angle_gamma   90.00
#
_symmetry.space_group_name_H-M   'P 1'
#
loop_
_entity.id
_entity.type
_entity.pdbx_description
1 polymer ?
#
loop_
_entity_poly.entity_id
_entity_poly.type
_entity_poly.pdbx_seq_one_letter_code
_entity_poly.pdbx_strand_id
1 'polypeptide(L)'
;FAYVRNNPVRYIDPTGHYEFEESPDDPYFLPARSGVMPARRSKAPYSYTTTERRQLILQRGRGYQQTTAISSLEKFARLTEYAATLYSPPDIDAYMLDMSYVILGWSAPRRMWNVPPREQRGSDWLGFNAFPEWSGWATEFIDQEVAGVDGNNQMYHFWFYGAVRYFDGPRIAALGNTLHETAIPRRILGIDTGPLGNDGEGVSTEDFHLGEAGIEFAGYLARANAMANGLTQTPFSPPNYFYPAQIGEWLRINLGDTP
;
A
#
# COMPACT_ATOMS: atom_id res chain seq x y z
N PHE A 1 31.28 7.84 -18.36
CA PHE A 1 30.22 8.23 -17.41
C PHE A 1 30.03 7.07 -16.45
N ALA A 2 30.37 7.26 -15.18
CA ALA A 2 30.36 6.18 -14.19
C ALA A 2 28.92 5.91 -13.74
N TYR A 3 28.49 4.69 -14.02
CA TYR A 3 27.21 4.10 -13.65
C TYR A 3 27.15 3.93 -12.13
N VAL A 4 26.28 4.68 -11.46
CA VAL A 4 25.93 4.35 -10.07
C VAL A 4 24.89 3.24 -10.15
N ARG A 5 25.29 2.04 -9.73
CA ARG A 5 24.44 0.84 -9.61
C ARG A 5 23.12 1.21 -8.91
N ASN A 6 21.99 0.78 -9.51
CA ASN A 6 20.60 0.88 -9.01
C ASN A 6 19.78 2.15 -9.31
N ASN A 7 20.12 2.95 -10.32
CA ASN A 7 19.16 3.97 -10.82
C ASN A 7 18.78 3.65 -12.28
N PRO A 8 17.61 3.05 -12.55
CA PRO A 8 17.19 2.79 -13.93
C PRO A 8 17.03 4.14 -14.65
N VAL A 9 17.68 4.28 -15.81
CA VAL A 9 17.55 5.45 -16.68
C VAL A 9 16.06 5.61 -17.04
N ARG A 10 15.45 6.71 -16.60
CA ARG A 10 14.03 6.99 -16.85
C ARG A 10 13.89 7.66 -18.22
N TYR A 11 13.06 7.10 -19.11
CA TYR A 11 12.85 7.65 -20.46
C TYR A 11 12.32 9.10 -20.47
N ILE A 12 11.64 9.52 -19.39
CA ILE A 12 11.11 10.87 -19.22
C ILE A 12 12.12 11.87 -18.63
N ASP A 13 13.28 11.38 -18.17
CA ASP A 13 14.36 12.20 -17.67
C ASP A 13 15.75 11.63 -18.04
N PRO A 14 16.25 11.94 -19.24
CA PRO A 14 17.59 11.55 -19.68
C PRO A 14 18.72 12.17 -18.84
N THR A 15 18.41 13.15 -17.98
CA THR A 15 19.41 13.92 -17.21
C THR A 15 19.68 13.35 -15.82
N GLY A 16 18.77 12.51 -15.30
CA GLY A 16 18.87 11.95 -13.94
C GLY A 16 18.67 13.00 -12.84
N HIS A 17 18.02 14.12 -13.16
CA HIS A 17 17.73 15.23 -12.25
C HIS A 17 16.28 15.30 -11.78
N TYR A 18 15.40 14.43 -12.26
CA TYR A 18 14.09 14.20 -11.67
C TYR A 18 14.24 13.38 -10.39
N GLU A 19 14.20 14.05 -9.26
CA GLU A 19 14.13 13.41 -7.95
C GLU A 19 12.79 12.70 -7.72
N PHE A 20 11.76 12.92 -8.55
CA PHE A 20 10.38 12.46 -8.28
C PHE A 20 9.65 11.91 -9.52
N GLU A 21 8.75 10.94 -9.29
CA GLU A 21 7.84 10.37 -10.31
C GLU A 21 6.55 11.20 -10.50
N GLU A 22 6.61 12.52 -10.44
CA GLU A 22 5.37 13.32 -10.52
C GLU A 22 4.75 13.27 -11.92
N SER A 23 3.42 13.09 -11.95
CA SER A 23 2.65 13.30 -13.17
C SER A 23 2.62 14.81 -13.46
N PRO A 24 2.63 15.25 -14.72
CA PRO A 24 2.29 16.63 -15.09
C PRO A 24 0.94 17.10 -14.50
N ASP A 25 0.06 16.17 -14.14
CA ASP A 25 -1.25 16.45 -13.54
C ASP A 25 -1.22 16.56 -12.00
N ASP A 26 -0.07 16.37 -11.35
CA ASP A 26 0.04 16.62 -9.91
C ASP A 26 -0.17 18.14 -9.67
N PRO A 27 -1.17 18.54 -8.85
CA PRO A 27 -1.51 19.95 -8.65
C PRO A 27 -0.37 20.77 -8.03
N TYR A 28 0.64 20.12 -7.47
CA TYR A 28 1.82 20.77 -6.90
C TYR A 28 3.07 20.64 -7.78
N PHE A 29 2.98 20.03 -8.96
CA PHE A 29 4.09 19.96 -9.90
C PHE A 29 4.33 21.33 -10.57
N LEU A 30 5.54 21.85 -10.42
CA LEU A 30 6.01 23.01 -11.20
C LEU A 30 6.91 22.52 -12.33
N PRO A 31 6.43 22.53 -13.60
CA PRO A 31 7.24 22.13 -14.72
C PRO A 31 8.46 23.06 -14.87
N ALA A 32 9.53 22.51 -15.43
CA ALA A 32 10.72 23.29 -15.73
C ALA A 32 10.36 24.43 -16.70
N ARG A 33 10.69 25.67 -16.32
CA ARG A 33 10.46 26.88 -17.13
C ARG A 33 11.58 27.88 -16.87
N SER A 34 11.68 28.93 -17.68
CA SER A 34 12.67 29.99 -17.45
C SER A 34 12.53 30.54 -16.02
N GLY A 35 13.59 30.41 -15.21
CA GLY A 35 13.60 30.78 -13.77
C GLY A 35 13.18 29.68 -12.77
N VAL A 36 12.73 28.52 -13.24
CA VAL A 36 12.43 27.33 -12.42
C VAL A 36 13.06 26.12 -13.10
N MET A 37 14.33 25.88 -12.79
CA MET A 37 15.11 24.72 -13.26
C MET A 37 15.85 24.14 -12.05
N PRO A 38 15.73 22.83 -11.75
CA PRO A 38 14.89 21.82 -12.40
C PRO A 38 13.39 21.99 -12.12
N ALA A 39 12.55 21.16 -12.74
CA ALA A 39 11.16 20.98 -12.31
C ALA A 39 11.15 20.59 -10.82
N ARG A 40 10.17 21.07 -10.05
CA ARG A 40 10.13 20.87 -8.59
C ARG A 40 8.70 20.90 -8.07
N ARG A 41 8.49 20.42 -6.86
CA ARG A 41 7.22 20.66 -6.14
C ARG A 41 7.09 22.14 -5.74
N SER A 42 5.86 22.66 -5.82
CA SER A 42 5.50 23.96 -5.25
C SER A 42 5.43 23.93 -3.72
N LYS A 43 5.24 22.73 -3.14
CA LYS A 43 5.24 22.48 -1.70
C LYS A 43 6.36 21.52 -1.29
N ALA A 44 6.99 21.78 -0.16
CA ALA A 44 7.86 20.78 0.46
C ALA A 44 7.00 19.61 0.99
N PRO A 45 7.49 18.35 0.96
CA PRO A 45 6.71 17.17 1.38
C PRO A 45 6.04 17.31 2.76
N TYR A 46 6.73 17.90 3.74
CA TYR A 46 6.23 18.08 5.10
C TYR A 46 5.16 19.18 5.26
N SER A 47 4.88 19.95 4.20
CA SER A 47 3.90 21.04 4.27
C SER A 47 2.50 20.62 3.83
N TYR A 48 2.32 19.40 3.32
CA TYR A 48 1.01 18.87 2.98
C TYR A 48 0.20 18.56 4.24
N THR A 49 -1.02 19.05 4.29
CA THR A 49 -2.03 18.64 5.26
C THR A 49 -2.45 17.19 5.00
N THR A 50 -3.04 16.55 6.00
CA THR A 50 -3.59 15.19 5.90
C THR A 50 -4.54 15.04 4.70
N THR A 51 -5.42 16.02 4.47
CA THR A 51 -6.35 16.00 3.34
C THR A 51 -5.61 16.08 2.00
N GLU A 52 -4.61 16.97 1.88
CA GLU A 52 -3.83 17.09 0.63
C GLU A 52 -3.06 15.80 0.33
N ARG A 53 -2.44 15.16 1.33
CA ARG A 53 -1.72 13.90 1.12
C ARG A 53 -2.65 12.80 0.62
N ARG A 54 -3.82 12.62 1.26
CA ARG A 54 -4.80 11.62 0.83
C ARG A 54 -5.30 11.85 -0.60
N GLN A 55 -5.58 13.11 -0.96
CA GLN A 55 -6.01 13.46 -2.31
C GLN A 55 -4.92 13.19 -3.35
N LEU A 56 -3.66 13.48 -3.03
CA LEU A 56 -2.52 13.18 -3.90
C LEU A 56 -2.34 11.68 -4.11
N ILE A 57 -2.38 10.89 -3.04
CA ILE A 57 -2.29 9.41 -3.12
C ILE A 57 -3.46 8.86 -3.96
N LEU A 58 -4.69 9.31 -3.70
CA LEU A 58 -5.88 8.88 -4.43
C LEU A 58 -5.80 9.24 -5.92
N GLN A 59 -5.43 10.47 -6.25
CA GLN A 59 -5.24 10.93 -7.62
C GLN A 59 -4.18 10.07 -8.33
N ARG A 60 -3.07 9.78 -7.67
CA ARG A 60 -2.01 8.93 -8.22
C ARG A 60 -2.49 7.50 -8.47
N GLY A 61 -3.19 6.90 -7.51
CA GLY A 61 -3.77 5.56 -7.66
C GLY A 61 -4.77 5.49 -8.82
N ARG A 62 -5.58 6.53 -9.03
CA ARG A 62 -6.48 6.65 -10.19
C ARG A 62 -5.74 6.78 -11.52
N GLY A 63 -4.61 7.48 -11.54
CA GLY A 63 -3.74 7.51 -12.72
C GLY A 63 -3.22 6.11 -13.07
N TYR A 64 -2.83 5.32 -12.06
CA TYR A 64 -2.40 3.95 -12.27
C TYR A 64 -3.53 3.02 -12.71
N GLN A 65 -4.76 3.22 -12.24
CA GLN A 65 -5.94 2.49 -12.74
C GLN A 65 -6.10 2.58 -14.26
N GLN A 66 -5.77 3.72 -14.85
CA GLN A 66 -5.90 3.97 -16.29
C GLN A 66 -4.71 3.45 -17.10
N THR A 67 -3.61 3.08 -16.43
CA THR A 67 -2.39 2.61 -17.08
C THR A 67 -2.47 1.10 -17.31
N THR A 68 -2.35 0.62 -18.55
CA THR A 68 -2.34 -0.82 -18.89
C THR A 68 -0.94 -1.38 -19.13
N ALA A 69 0.10 -0.53 -19.06
CA ALA A 69 1.46 -0.87 -19.44
C ALA A 69 2.30 -1.54 -18.33
N ILE A 70 1.78 -1.60 -17.10
CA ILE A 70 2.48 -2.16 -15.93
C ILE A 70 1.50 -3.01 -15.13
N SER A 71 2.01 -4.04 -14.44
CA SER A 71 1.20 -4.98 -13.67
C SER A 71 0.52 -4.32 -12.46
N SER A 72 -0.49 -4.99 -11.91
CA SER A 72 -1.21 -4.52 -10.71
C SER A 72 -0.32 -4.42 -9.47
N LEU A 73 0.64 -5.35 -9.30
CA LEU A 73 1.66 -5.25 -8.25
C LEU A 73 2.53 -4.00 -8.44
N GLU A 74 3.00 -3.75 -9.66
CA GLU A 74 3.88 -2.60 -9.93
C GLU A 74 3.15 -1.27 -9.70
N LYS A 75 1.85 -1.19 -10.04
CA LYS A 75 1.01 -0.03 -9.71
C LYS A 75 0.94 0.19 -8.19
N PHE A 76 0.74 -0.87 -7.43
CA PHE A 76 0.69 -0.80 -5.97
C PHE A 76 2.04 -0.44 -5.35
N ALA A 77 3.13 -1.05 -5.83
CA ALA A 77 4.49 -0.72 -5.41
C ALA A 77 4.82 0.75 -5.64
N ARG A 78 4.53 1.28 -6.83
CA ARG A 78 4.77 2.71 -7.11
C ARG A 78 3.84 3.63 -6.34
N LEU A 79 2.59 3.25 -6.10
CA LEU A 79 1.67 4.03 -5.28
C LEU A 79 2.19 4.18 -3.85
N THR A 80 2.65 3.06 -3.26
CA THR A 80 3.17 3.04 -1.89
C THR A 80 4.48 3.83 -1.79
N GLU A 81 5.38 3.73 -2.78
CA GLU A 81 6.59 4.57 -2.88
C GLU A 81 6.24 6.05 -2.99
N TYR A 82 5.34 6.42 -3.91
CA TYR A 82 4.87 7.79 -4.09
C TYR A 82 4.30 8.36 -2.79
N ALA A 83 3.39 7.62 -2.15
CA ALA A 83 2.79 8.02 -0.90
C ALA A 83 3.86 8.26 0.16
N ALA A 84 4.85 7.38 0.26
CA ALA A 84 5.91 7.50 1.24
C ALA A 84 6.79 8.75 1.02
N THR A 85 6.90 9.26 -0.22
CA THR A 85 7.57 10.55 -0.51
C THR A 85 6.86 11.78 0.07
N LEU A 86 5.61 11.64 0.55
CA LEU A 86 4.83 12.73 1.13
C LEU A 86 5.13 12.96 2.62
N TYR A 87 6.03 12.18 3.23
CA TYR A 87 6.36 12.22 4.66
C TYR A 87 7.86 12.44 4.87
N SER A 88 8.26 13.46 5.63
CA SER A 88 9.66 13.77 5.95
C SER A 88 9.82 14.58 7.26
N PRO A 89 10.65 14.15 8.24
CA PRO A 89 11.21 12.79 8.38
C PRO A 89 10.09 11.75 8.34
N PRO A 90 10.37 10.45 8.13
CA PRO A 90 9.32 9.46 7.90
C PRO A 90 8.35 9.42 9.08
N ASP A 91 7.19 10.04 8.91
CA ASP A 91 6.04 9.93 9.80
C ASP A 91 5.25 8.69 9.35
N ILE A 92 5.72 7.54 9.81
CA ILE A 92 5.18 6.22 9.42
C ILE A 92 3.73 6.08 9.94
N ASP A 93 3.40 6.69 11.08
CA ASP A 93 2.04 6.70 11.61
C ASP A 93 1.09 7.43 10.65
N ALA A 94 1.45 8.65 10.21
CA ALA A 94 0.65 9.39 9.25
C ALA A 94 0.58 8.68 7.88
N TYR A 95 1.69 8.08 7.42
CA TYR A 95 1.71 7.26 6.21
C TYR A 95 0.72 6.10 6.29
N MET A 96 0.76 5.32 7.37
CA MET A 96 -0.15 4.19 7.57
C MET A 96 -1.61 4.65 7.66
N LEU A 97 -1.89 5.74 8.38
CA LEU A 97 -3.23 6.30 8.48
C LEU A 97 -3.79 6.75 7.12
N ASP A 98 -3.00 7.49 6.34
CA ASP A 98 -3.44 8.06 5.08
C ASP A 98 -3.57 7.00 3.99
N MET A 99 -2.66 6.01 3.95
CA MET A 99 -2.79 4.87 3.06
C MET A 99 -3.97 3.98 3.44
N SER A 100 -4.23 3.72 4.72
CA SER A 100 -5.44 2.99 5.15
C SER A 100 -6.72 3.74 4.83
N TYR A 101 -6.72 5.07 4.92
CA TYR A 101 -7.84 5.87 4.45
C TYR A 101 -8.07 5.67 2.95
N VAL A 102 -7.01 5.82 2.14
CA VAL A 102 -7.13 5.74 0.69
C VAL A 102 -7.43 4.32 0.22
N ILE A 103 -6.88 3.28 0.81
CA ILE A 103 -7.07 1.89 0.36
C ILE A 103 -8.35 1.28 0.94
N LEU A 104 -8.62 1.51 2.23
CA LEU A 104 -9.69 0.82 2.97
C LEU A 104 -10.93 1.70 3.18
N GLY A 105 -10.86 3.00 2.90
CA GLY A 105 -11.87 3.97 3.34
C GLY A 105 -11.87 4.20 4.85
N TRP A 106 -10.76 3.89 5.54
CA TRP A 106 -10.70 3.95 7.00
C TRP A 106 -10.33 5.34 7.52
N SER A 107 -11.21 5.94 8.32
CA SER A 107 -11.04 7.30 8.86
C SER A 107 -10.92 7.39 10.38
N ALA A 108 -11.03 6.26 11.09
CA ALA A 108 -11.04 6.24 12.55
C ALA A 108 -9.63 6.11 13.16
N PRO A 109 -9.36 6.66 14.35
CA PRO A 109 -7.98 6.79 14.83
C PRO A 109 -7.43 5.64 15.70
N ARG A 110 -8.17 4.58 16.04
CA ARG A 110 -7.72 3.71 17.16
C ARG A 110 -7.87 2.20 17.07
N ARG A 111 -8.79 1.63 16.29
CA ARG A 111 -8.88 0.17 16.10
C ARG A 111 -9.35 -0.15 14.69
N MET A 112 -8.60 -0.98 13.98
CA MET A 112 -8.95 -1.43 12.62
C MET A 112 -9.89 -2.62 12.68
N TRP A 113 -9.62 -3.58 13.57
CA TRP A 113 -10.32 -4.86 13.66
C TRP A 113 -11.84 -4.75 13.86
N ASN A 114 -12.32 -3.68 14.50
CA ASN A 114 -13.74 -3.49 14.82
C ASN A 114 -14.53 -2.70 13.77
N VAL A 115 -13.92 -2.36 12.63
CA VAL A 115 -14.57 -1.48 11.64
C VAL A 115 -15.22 -2.34 10.54
N PRO A 116 -16.55 -2.32 10.40
CA PRO A 116 -17.19 -2.99 9.28
C PRO A 116 -16.69 -2.38 7.95
N PRO A 117 -16.32 -3.20 6.94
CA PRO A 117 -15.80 -2.74 5.63
C PRO A 117 -16.71 -1.81 4.79
N ARG A 118 -17.82 -1.30 5.33
CA ARG A 118 -18.94 -0.79 4.53
C ARG A 118 -19.30 0.68 4.71
N GLU A 119 -18.72 1.40 5.67
CA GLU A 119 -19.24 2.74 5.98
C GLU A 119 -18.80 3.86 5.01
N GLN A 120 -17.78 3.66 4.16
CA GLN A 120 -17.25 4.77 3.33
C GLN A 120 -16.93 4.36 1.88
N ARG A 121 -17.88 3.78 1.16
CA ARG A 121 -17.81 3.63 -0.32
C ARG A 121 -17.98 4.97 -1.06
N GLY A 122 -17.30 6.02 -0.61
CA GLY A 122 -17.33 7.37 -1.19
C GLY A 122 -16.37 7.54 -2.36
N SER A 123 -16.25 8.77 -2.86
CA SER A 123 -15.27 9.15 -3.89
C SER A 123 -13.83 9.20 -3.40
N ASP A 124 -13.56 8.88 -2.12
CA ASP A 124 -12.32 9.28 -1.46
C ASP A 124 -11.39 8.11 -1.11
N TRP A 125 -11.61 6.96 -1.75
CA TRP A 125 -10.81 5.75 -1.57
C TRP A 125 -10.66 5.01 -2.91
N LEU A 126 -9.60 4.21 -3.05
CA LEU A 126 -9.24 3.47 -4.26
C LEU A 126 -10.01 2.17 -4.41
N GLY A 127 -10.42 1.55 -3.31
CA GLY A 127 -11.40 0.48 -3.40
C GLY A 127 -10.85 -0.94 -3.47
N PHE A 128 -11.80 -1.86 -3.33
CA PHE A 128 -11.80 -3.09 -4.13
C PHE A 128 -11.63 -2.74 -5.62
N ASN A 129 -10.99 -3.63 -6.39
CA ASN A 129 -10.75 -3.43 -7.82
C ASN A 129 -9.83 -2.27 -8.18
N ALA A 130 -9.01 -1.80 -7.23
CA ALA A 130 -8.09 -0.70 -7.51
C ALA A 130 -7.17 -1.02 -8.69
N PHE A 131 -6.71 -2.27 -8.86
CA PHE A 131 -5.85 -2.68 -9.96
C PHE A 131 -6.27 -4.08 -10.47
N PRO A 132 -7.24 -4.20 -11.40
CA PRO A 132 -7.98 -5.45 -11.62
C PRO A 132 -7.33 -6.43 -12.61
N GLU A 133 -6.06 -6.27 -12.99
CA GLU A 133 -5.51 -7.04 -14.11
C GLU A 133 -5.27 -8.52 -13.79
N TRP A 134 -5.02 -8.88 -12.52
CA TRP A 134 -4.73 -10.26 -12.08
C TRP A 134 -5.19 -10.49 -10.64
N SER A 135 -6.02 -11.51 -10.36
CA SER A 135 -6.50 -11.88 -9.02
C SER A 135 -5.40 -12.34 -8.02
N GLY A 136 -4.15 -12.02 -8.30
CA GLY A 136 -2.96 -12.26 -7.47
C GLY A 136 -1.77 -11.49 -8.04
N TRP A 137 -0.83 -11.11 -7.18
CA TRP A 137 0.40 -10.40 -7.57
C TRP A 137 1.56 -11.33 -7.95
N ALA A 138 1.61 -12.50 -7.32
CA ALA A 138 2.43 -13.65 -7.67
C ALA A 138 1.52 -14.88 -7.77
N THR A 139 2.00 -15.95 -8.40
CA THR A 139 1.23 -17.17 -8.67
C THR A 139 0.63 -17.77 -7.39
N GLU A 140 1.35 -17.69 -6.28
CA GLU A 140 0.94 -18.15 -4.93
C GLU A 140 -0.14 -17.29 -4.25
N PHE A 141 -0.49 -16.14 -4.83
CA PHE A 141 -1.57 -15.26 -4.37
C PHE A 141 -2.72 -15.18 -5.38
N ILE A 142 -2.69 -15.97 -6.47
CA ILE A 142 -3.76 -15.95 -7.48
C ILE A 142 -4.96 -16.71 -6.95
N ASP A 143 -5.98 -15.97 -6.55
CA ASP A 143 -7.28 -16.57 -6.30
C ASP A 143 -7.90 -17.02 -7.64
N GLN A 144 -7.80 -18.32 -7.93
CA GLN A 144 -8.32 -18.95 -9.15
C GLN A 144 -9.83 -19.20 -9.07
N GLU A 145 -10.40 -19.30 -7.87
CA GLU A 145 -11.81 -19.62 -7.66
C GLU A 145 -12.72 -18.43 -8.02
N VAL A 146 -12.15 -17.23 -8.09
CA VAL A 146 -12.89 -15.97 -8.25
C VAL A 146 -12.73 -15.35 -9.65
N ALA A 147 -12.28 -16.12 -10.64
CA ALA A 147 -12.20 -15.67 -12.04
C ALA A 147 -13.61 -15.39 -12.64
N GLY A 148 -14.23 -14.27 -12.26
CA GLY A 148 -15.48 -13.77 -12.83
C GLY A 148 -16.51 -13.17 -11.85
N VAL A 149 -16.37 -13.32 -10.52
CA VAL A 149 -17.46 -12.96 -9.57
C VAL A 149 -17.07 -11.89 -8.55
N ASP A 150 -15.92 -11.99 -7.88
CA ASP A 150 -15.44 -10.96 -6.94
C ASP A 150 -14.12 -10.37 -7.42
N GLY A 151 -14.21 -9.17 -7.99
CA GLY A 151 -13.05 -8.56 -8.60
C GLY A 151 -11.89 -8.35 -7.59
N ASN A 152 -10.68 -8.55 -8.12
CA ASN A 152 -9.37 -8.36 -7.51
C ASN A 152 -9.33 -7.46 -6.25
N ASN A 153 -9.41 -8.08 -5.08
CA ASN A 153 -9.35 -7.47 -3.75
C ASN A 153 -7.94 -7.50 -3.14
N GLN A 154 -6.94 -8.03 -3.85
CA GLN A 154 -5.61 -8.37 -3.31
C GLN A 154 -4.93 -7.17 -2.60
N MET A 155 -5.00 -5.98 -3.19
CA MET A 155 -4.50 -4.75 -2.54
C MET A 155 -5.19 -4.46 -1.21
N TYR A 156 -6.51 -4.62 -1.19
CA TYR A 156 -7.32 -4.40 0.01
C TYR A 156 -6.96 -5.42 1.09
N HIS A 157 -6.90 -6.70 0.72
CA HIS A 157 -6.63 -7.81 1.63
C HIS A 157 -5.25 -7.67 2.30
N PHE A 158 -4.20 -7.46 1.49
CA PHE A 158 -2.84 -7.20 1.96
C PHE A 158 -2.80 -6.02 2.93
N TRP A 159 -3.35 -4.87 2.50
CA TRP A 159 -3.23 -3.63 3.29
C TRP A 159 -4.06 -3.68 4.57
N PHE A 160 -5.23 -4.33 4.55
CA PHE A 160 -6.09 -4.48 5.72
C PHE A 160 -5.32 -5.15 6.87
N TYR A 161 -4.74 -6.33 6.64
CA TYR A 161 -4.01 -7.03 7.68
C TYR A 161 -2.69 -6.35 8.06
N GLY A 162 -2.03 -5.68 7.12
CA GLY A 162 -0.92 -4.80 7.44
C GLY A 162 -1.31 -3.70 8.41
N ALA A 163 -2.40 -3.00 8.16
CA ALA A 163 -2.83 -1.94 9.06
C ALA A 163 -3.39 -2.48 10.40
N VAL A 164 -4.06 -3.64 10.44
CA VAL A 164 -4.43 -4.29 11.72
C VAL A 164 -3.17 -4.62 12.51
N ARG A 165 -2.13 -5.16 11.86
CA ARG A 165 -0.85 -5.44 12.51
C ARG A 165 -0.19 -4.18 13.08
N TYR A 166 -0.25 -3.09 12.35
CA TYR A 166 0.37 -1.83 12.73
C TYR A 166 -0.35 -1.17 13.92
N PHE A 167 -1.68 -1.05 13.84
CA PHE A 167 -2.48 -0.32 14.83
C PHE A 167 -2.94 -1.19 16.01
N ASP A 168 -3.28 -2.45 15.77
CA ASP A 168 -3.86 -3.36 16.77
C ASP A 168 -2.86 -4.44 17.25
N GLY A 169 -1.75 -4.64 16.53
CA GLY A 169 -0.66 -5.53 16.92
C GLY A 169 -0.69 -6.92 16.28
N PRO A 170 0.38 -7.73 16.45
CA PRO A 170 0.58 -8.97 15.71
C PRO A 170 -0.45 -10.05 16.03
N ARG A 171 -0.84 -10.15 17.30
CA ARG A 171 -1.77 -11.18 17.75
C ARG A 171 -3.18 -10.96 17.19
N ILE A 172 -3.62 -9.71 17.15
CA ILE A 172 -4.94 -9.36 16.60
C ILE A 172 -4.96 -9.58 15.10
N ALA A 173 -3.89 -9.17 14.38
CA ALA A 173 -3.80 -9.38 12.95
C ALA A 173 -3.76 -10.87 12.57
N ALA A 174 -2.92 -11.68 13.22
CA ALA A 174 -2.82 -13.12 12.94
C ALA A 174 -4.12 -13.87 13.28
N LEU A 175 -4.72 -13.57 14.43
CA LEU A 175 -6.03 -14.12 14.78
C LEU A 175 -7.09 -13.70 13.75
N GLY A 176 -7.05 -12.44 13.34
CA GLY A 176 -7.99 -11.90 12.40
C GLY A 176 -7.91 -12.56 11.03
N ASN A 177 -6.69 -12.69 10.50
CA ASN A 177 -6.39 -13.38 9.26
C ASN A 177 -6.86 -14.84 9.33
N THR A 178 -6.52 -15.53 10.42
CA THR A 178 -6.98 -16.91 10.65
C THR A 178 -8.51 -17.02 10.69
N LEU A 179 -9.21 -16.11 11.37
CA LEU A 179 -10.67 -16.19 11.50
C LEU A 179 -11.40 -15.77 10.22
N HIS A 180 -10.84 -14.86 9.43
CA HIS A 180 -11.43 -14.47 8.15
C HIS A 180 -11.31 -15.61 7.14
N GLU A 181 -10.15 -16.29 7.14
CA GLU A 181 -9.82 -17.29 6.12
C GLU A 181 -10.18 -18.73 6.48
N THR A 182 -10.30 -19.05 7.77
CA THR A 182 -10.80 -20.37 8.16
C THR A 182 -12.32 -20.37 8.11
N ALA A 183 -12.93 -21.32 7.41
CA ALA A 183 -14.39 -21.52 7.41
C ALA A 183 -15.00 -21.87 8.81
N ILE A 184 -14.17 -21.90 9.85
CA ILE A 184 -14.48 -22.34 11.21
C ILE A 184 -15.52 -21.44 11.91
N PRO A 185 -15.46 -20.10 11.84
CA PRO A 185 -16.48 -19.26 12.48
C PRO A 185 -17.86 -19.45 11.87
N ARG A 186 -17.97 -19.73 10.56
CA ARG A 186 -19.29 -19.84 9.89
C ARG A 186 -20.04 -21.11 10.27
N ARG A 187 -19.33 -22.25 10.37
CA ARG A 187 -19.91 -23.51 10.87
C ARG A 187 -20.29 -23.44 12.36
N ILE A 188 -19.47 -22.77 13.18
CA ILE A 188 -19.75 -22.63 14.62
C ILE A 188 -20.90 -21.63 14.87
N LEU A 189 -21.05 -20.61 14.02
CA LEU A 189 -22.13 -19.62 14.10
C LEU A 189 -23.43 -20.08 13.43
N GLY A 190 -23.48 -21.29 12.88
CA GLY A 190 -24.69 -21.84 12.26
C GLY A 190 -25.12 -21.11 10.97
N ILE A 191 -24.18 -20.46 10.29
CA ILE A 191 -24.44 -19.84 8.99
C ILE A 191 -24.31 -20.97 7.96
N ASP A 192 -25.46 -21.49 7.52
CA ASP A 192 -25.54 -22.53 6.49
C ASP A 192 -25.05 -21.97 5.16
N THR A 193 -23.86 -22.39 4.71
CA THR A 193 -23.28 -21.99 3.43
C THR A 193 -23.83 -22.79 2.25
N GLY A 194 -24.79 -23.70 2.47
CA GLY A 194 -25.40 -24.52 1.43
C GLY A 194 -24.54 -25.72 0.97
N PRO A 195 -25.12 -26.64 0.17
CA PRO A 195 -24.48 -27.89 -0.27
C PRO A 195 -23.43 -27.72 -1.38
N LEU A 196 -23.28 -26.50 -1.88
CA LEU A 196 -22.09 -26.02 -2.56
C LEU A 196 -21.47 -25.03 -1.57
N GLY A 197 -20.26 -25.32 -1.07
CA GLY A 197 -19.40 -24.23 -0.64
C GLY A 197 -19.23 -23.35 -1.86
N ASN A 198 -20.03 -22.29 -1.97
CA ASN A 198 -19.79 -21.27 -2.98
C ASN A 198 -18.72 -20.37 -2.38
N ASP A 199 -17.49 -20.86 -2.45
CA ASP A 199 -16.18 -20.31 -2.86
C ASP A 199 -16.15 -18.90 -3.53
N GLY A 200 -17.24 -18.13 -3.45
CA GLY A 200 -17.38 -16.78 -3.99
C GLY A 200 -17.61 -15.73 -2.90
N GLU A 201 -17.03 -15.93 -1.71
CA GLU A 201 -17.05 -14.93 -0.63
C GLU A 201 -15.65 -14.40 -0.27
N GLY A 202 -14.68 -14.53 -1.18
CA GLY A 202 -13.33 -13.96 -1.02
C GLY A 202 -12.58 -14.50 0.18
N VAL A 203 -12.60 -15.83 0.37
CA VAL A 203 -11.87 -16.54 1.42
C VAL A 203 -11.09 -17.67 0.72
N SER A 204 -9.77 -17.56 0.69
CA SER A 204 -8.89 -18.50 -0.03
C SER A 204 -7.56 -18.68 0.70
N THR A 205 -6.83 -19.76 0.40
CA THR A 205 -5.51 -19.99 1.02
C THR A 205 -4.51 -18.91 0.57
N GLU A 206 -4.71 -18.43 -0.65
CA GLU A 206 -4.00 -17.34 -1.30
C GLU A 206 -4.24 -16.01 -0.56
N ASP A 207 -5.49 -15.69 -0.23
CA ASP A 207 -5.87 -14.53 0.58
C ASP A 207 -5.22 -14.60 1.99
N PHE A 208 -5.22 -15.79 2.62
CA PHE A 208 -4.52 -16.00 3.90
C PHE A 208 -3.02 -15.68 3.81
N HIS A 209 -2.33 -16.20 2.79
CA HIS A 209 -0.91 -15.96 2.59
C HIS A 209 -0.61 -14.49 2.30
N LEU A 210 -1.46 -13.84 1.52
CA LEU A 210 -1.35 -12.41 1.27
C LEU A 210 -1.56 -11.58 2.56
N GLY A 211 -2.50 -11.99 3.40
CA GLY A 211 -2.71 -11.43 4.73
C GLY A 211 -1.46 -11.55 5.62
N GLU A 212 -0.82 -12.73 5.65
CA GLU A 212 0.44 -12.95 6.36
C GLU A 212 1.57 -12.05 5.83
N ALA A 213 1.66 -11.87 4.51
CA ALA A 213 2.65 -10.97 3.91
C ALA A 213 2.39 -9.50 4.31
N GLY A 214 1.12 -9.07 4.37
CA GLY A 214 0.72 -7.76 4.89
C GLY A 214 1.12 -7.56 6.36
N ILE A 215 0.91 -8.59 7.17
CA ILE A 215 1.33 -8.62 8.59
C ILE A 215 2.85 -8.50 8.70
N GLU A 216 3.62 -9.21 7.88
CA GLU A 216 5.07 -9.12 7.92
C GLU A 216 5.56 -7.72 7.54
N PHE A 217 5.06 -7.19 6.42
CA PHE A 217 5.34 -5.84 5.92
C PHE A 217 5.13 -4.77 7.01
N ALA A 218 3.94 -4.75 7.60
CA ALA A 218 3.62 -3.79 8.66
C ALA A 218 4.42 -4.02 9.95
N GLY A 219 4.87 -5.26 10.19
CA GLY A 219 5.83 -5.56 11.24
C GLY A 219 7.18 -4.86 11.04
N TYR A 220 7.67 -4.77 9.80
CA TYR A 220 8.86 -3.96 9.47
C TYR A 220 8.61 -2.48 9.70
N LEU A 221 7.48 -1.93 9.23
CA LEU A 221 7.13 -0.52 9.42
C LEU A 221 7.01 -0.14 10.90
N ALA A 222 6.34 -0.98 11.71
CA ALA A 222 6.19 -0.73 13.15
C ALA A 222 7.55 -0.73 13.87
N ARG A 223 8.48 -1.63 13.50
CA ARG A 223 9.85 -1.60 14.03
C ARG A 223 10.60 -0.35 13.60
N ALA A 224 10.49 0.05 12.33
CA ALA A 224 11.11 1.27 11.82
C ALA A 224 10.59 2.52 12.57
N ASN A 225 9.28 2.61 12.80
CA ASN A 225 8.67 3.70 13.57
C ASN A 225 9.15 3.70 15.03
N ALA A 226 9.18 2.54 15.68
CA ALA A 226 9.68 2.41 17.05
C ALA A 226 11.16 2.82 17.17
N MET A 227 12.00 2.45 16.20
CA MET A 227 13.39 2.88 16.15
C MET A 227 13.50 4.40 15.94
N ALA A 228 12.81 4.96 14.94
CA ALA A 228 12.82 6.40 14.67
C ALA A 228 12.41 7.21 15.91
N ASN A 229 11.37 6.75 16.63
CA ASN A 229 10.89 7.40 17.85
C ASN A 229 11.82 7.15 19.05
N GLY A 230 12.38 5.95 19.22
CA GLY A 230 13.29 5.62 20.32
C GLY A 230 14.67 6.30 20.22
N LEU A 231 15.14 6.54 19.00
CA LEU A 231 16.44 7.18 18.73
C LEU A 231 16.44 8.69 18.96
N THR A 232 15.28 9.31 19.15
CA THR A 232 15.19 10.68 19.66
C THR A 232 15.80 10.85 21.07
N GLN A 233 16.17 9.75 21.75
CA GLN A 233 16.80 9.75 23.07
C GLN A 233 18.30 9.36 23.08
N THR A 234 18.94 9.07 21.93
CA THR A 234 20.37 8.69 21.90
C THR A 234 21.15 9.43 20.81
N PRO A 235 22.38 9.89 21.07
CA PRO A 235 23.18 10.71 20.13
C PRO A 235 23.76 9.96 18.93
N PHE A 236 23.37 8.69 18.71
CA PHE A 236 23.85 7.89 17.58
C PHE A 236 22.81 7.86 16.46
N SER A 237 23.18 8.39 15.29
CA SER A 237 22.44 8.15 14.07
C SER A 237 22.39 6.64 13.80
N PRO A 238 21.21 6.03 13.73
CA PRO A 238 21.11 4.60 13.44
C PRO A 238 21.57 4.32 12.01
N PRO A 239 22.10 3.11 11.75
CA PRO A 239 22.39 2.68 10.39
C PRO A 239 21.08 2.51 9.60
N ASN A 240 20.83 3.37 8.61
CA ASN A 240 19.88 3.24 7.48
C ASN A 240 18.77 2.18 7.63
N TYR A 241 17.94 2.28 8.67
CA TYR A 241 16.82 1.37 8.84
C TYR A 241 15.63 1.94 8.07
N PHE A 242 15.34 1.32 6.93
CA PHE A 242 14.11 1.46 6.16
C PHE A 242 13.79 2.90 5.74
N TYR A 243 14.26 3.28 4.55
CA TYR A 243 13.77 4.48 3.90
C TYR A 243 12.39 4.21 3.30
N PRO A 244 11.43 5.16 3.39
CA PRO A 244 10.22 5.21 2.56
C PRO A 244 10.42 4.77 1.10
N ALA A 245 11.58 5.09 0.53
CA ALA A 245 11.99 4.71 -0.82
C ALA A 245 12.20 3.20 -1.04
N GLN A 246 12.18 2.37 0.01
CA GLN A 246 12.37 0.91 -0.05
C GLN A 246 11.06 0.13 0.05
N ILE A 247 9.92 0.82 0.25
CA ILE A 247 8.62 0.17 0.41
C ILE A 247 8.22 -0.59 -0.87
N GLY A 248 8.32 0.04 -2.04
CA GLY A 248 7.95 -0.63 -3.28
C GLY A 248 8.91 -1.75 -3.64
N GLU A 249 10.21 -1.61 -3.33
CA GLU A 249 11.18 -2.70 -3.48
C GLU A 249 10.82 -3.92 -2.62
N TRP A 250 10.41 -3.70 -1.37
CA TRP A 250 9.92 -4.80 -0.52
C TRP A 250 8.72 -5.50 -1.17
N LEU A 251 7.75 -4.75 -1.68
CA LEU A 251 6.57 -5.32 -2.34
C LEU A 251 6.95 -6.12 -3.59
N ARG A 252 7.84 -5.60 -4.44
CA ARG A 252 8.32 -6.31 -5.63
C ARG A 252 9.01 -7.64 -5.27
N ILE A 253 9.86 -7.63 -4.25
CA ILE A 253 10.63 -8.82 -3.83
C ILE A 253 9.73 -9.88 -3.20
N ASN A 254 8.79 -9.48 -2.34
CA ASN A 254 8.05 -10.42 -1.49
C ASN A 254 6.68 -10.79 -2.05
N LEU A 255 6.16 -10.04 -3.03
CA LEU A 255 4.82 -10.26 -3.57
C LEU A 255 4.80 -10.47 -5.08
N GLY A 256 5.94 -10.32 -5.75
CA GLY A 256 6.07 -10.58 -7.19
C GLY A 256 6.61 -11.97 -7.46
N ASP A 257 6.23 -12.54 -8.61
CA ASP A 257 6.92 -13.73 -9.11
C ASP A 257 8.41 -13.39 -9.25
N THR A 258 9.26 -14.11 -8.52
CA THR A 258 10.71 -13.93 -8.65
C THR A 258 11.11 -14.47 -10.04
N PRO A 259 11.82 -13.69 -10.87
CA PRO A 259 12.18 -14.13 -12.22
C PRO A 259 13.10 -15.35 -12.25
#